data_AF-A0A7S3IVP3-F1
#
_entry.id   AF-A0A7S3IVP3-F1
#
_cell.length_a   1.000
_cell.length_b   1.000
_cell.length_c   1.000
_cell.angle_alpha   90.00
_cell.angle_beta   90.00
_cell.angle_gamma   90.00
#
_symmetry.space_group_name_H-M   'P 1'
#
loop_
_entity.id
_entity.type
_entity.pdbx_description
1 polymer ?
#
loop_
_entity_poly.entity_id
_entity_poly.type
_entity_poly.pdbx_seq_one_letter_code
_entity_poly.pdbx_strand_id
1 'polypeptide(L)'
;MNKGRFREFYQCDFDIAGQYGMMIPDADLLSVVVDILSSINIGGFLIKVNHRKFLDSMIQLAGCESRKFKAICSSIDKLDKEPWSAVRDELLNQKGLTTEMCDKLEKFVQFKGSPWEMLNRLKDEKVFEGHALGEETIKEMELLFTYLDSMGILNNFSFDFSLARGLDYYTGVIYEAVLTDTDRVGSISGGGRYDGLIGMFSGKNIPSVGGSIGIERIFNILEEKEKAAGEVRATETQILVSSLGKNLTSKRMEFLSMLWKAGIKAETLYVDNPRTDKTFSYAFDNGIPLILIIGEQELADGNLKVRALNEEKEYTFPMSELVEQVQGLIKSNPMLLPKEKKPKEEKKE
;
A
#
# COMPACT_ATOMS: atom_id res chain seq x y z
N MET A 1 8.65 -0.09 -22.94
CA MET A 1 7.88 -1.05 -22.10
C MET A 1 7.22 -0.24 -21.00
N ASN A 2 5.89 -0.16 -20.96
CA ASN A 2 5.20 0.48 -19.83
C ASN A 2 5.50 -0.34 -18.57
N LYS A 3 6.32 0.20 -17.66
CA LYS A 3 6.56 -0.38 -16.33
C LYS A 3 5.20 -0.55 -15.64
N GLY A 4 4.92 -1.72 -15.06
CA GLY A 4 3.75 -1.92 -14.19
C GLY A 4 2.55 -2.70 -14.75
N ARG A 5 2.65 -3.34 -15.94
CA ARG A 5 1.62 -4.30 -16.40
C ARG A 5 2.10 -5.73 -16.21
N PHE A 6 1.97 -6.20 -14.97
CA PHE A 6 2.42 -7.53 -14.57
C PHE A 6 1.44 -8.62 -15.06
N ARG A 7 1.95 -9.85 -15.23
CA ARG A 7 1.13 -11.04 -15.52
C ARG A 7 0.82 -11.85 -14.26
N GLU A 8 1.59 -11.62 -13.20
CA GLU A 8 1.44 -12.16 -11.86
C GLU A 8 1.66 -10.98 -10.91
N PHE A 9 0.74 -10.75 -9.99
CA PHE A 9 0.78 -9.65 -9.02
C PHE A 9 -0.09 -9.99 -7.81
N TYR A 10 0.21 -9.37 -6.67
CA TYR A 10 -0.61 -9.54 -5.47
C TYR A 10 -1.86 -8.68 -5.48
N GLN A 11 -2.93 -9.23 -4.91
CA GLN A 11 -4.13 -8.52 -4.51
C GLN A 11 -4.30 -8.65 -2.99
N CYS A 12 -4.73 -7.57 -2.35
CA CYS A 12 -5.13 -7.59 -0.95
C CYS A 12 -6.56 -7.12 -0.88
N ASP A 13 -7.44 -8.12 -0.85
CA ASP A 13 -8.88 -7.94 -0.94
C ASP A 13 -9.50 -7.99 0.45
N PHE A 14 -10.51 -7.16 0.65
CA PHE A 14 -11.38 -7.17 1.82
C PHE A 14 -12.83 -7.08 1.35
N ASP A 15 -13.66 -8.02 1.78
CA ASP A 15 -15.03 -8.17 1.33
C ASP A 15 -15.97 -8.46 2.50
N ILE A 16 -17.14 -7.80 2.48
CA ILE A 16 -18.23 -8.03 3.40
C ILE A 16 -19.41 -8.59 2.61
N ALA A 17 -19.77 -9.84 2.88
CA ALA A 17 -20.89 -10.54 2.26
C ALA A 17 -21.99 -10.83 3.29
N GLY A 18 -23.25 -10.55 2.93
CA GLY A 18 -24.41 -10.80 3.78
C GLY A 18 -25.48 -9.71 3.70
N GLN A 19 -26.57 -9.91 4.46
CA GLN A 19 -27.62 -8.91 4.62
C GLN A 19 -27.33 -8.03 5.83
N TYR A 20 -27.21 -6.72 5.58
CA TYR A 20 -26.89 -5.71 6.58
C TYR A 20 -27.74 -4.46 6.35
N GLY A 21 -27.65 -3.50 7.27
CA GLY A 21 -28.24 -2.18 7.08
C GLY A 21 -27.65 -1.48 5.87
N MET A 22 -28.48 -0.69 5.18
CA MET A 22 -28.12 0.02 3.96
C MET A 22 -26.89 0.92 4.19
N MET A 23 -25.92 0.85 3.28
CA MET A 23 -24.66 1.60 3.28
C MET A 23 -23.71 1.39 4.46
N ILE A 24 -24.06 0.56 5.46
CA ILE A 24 -23.18 0.31 6.61
C ILE A 24 -21.91 -0.43 6.17
N PRO A 25 -21.98 -1.57 5.44
CA PRO A 25 -20.78 -2.25 4.96
C PRO A 25 -19.99 -1.44 3.93
N ASP A 26 -20.67 -0.61 3.14
CA ASP A 26 -20.05 0.27 2.15
C ASP A 26 -19.19 1.33 2.85
N ALA A 27 -19.71 1.95 3.92
CA ALA A 27 -18.95 2.88 4.75
C ALA A 27 -17.79 2.19 5.48
N ASP A 28 -17.99 0.98 6.02
CA ASP A 28 -16.97 0.20 6.71
C ASP A 28 -15.79 -0.14 5.78
N LEU A 29 -16.08 -0.64 4.57
CA LEU A 29 -15.07 -0.87 3.54
C LEU A 29 -14.26 0.40 3.24
N LEU A 30 -14.93 1.53 3.03
CA LEU A 30 -14.25 2.79 2.72
C LEU A 30 -13.41 3.30 3.90
N SER A 31 -13.84 3.05 5.14
CA SER A 31 -13.06 3.33 6.34
C SER A 31 -11.79 2.49 6.40
N VAL A 32 -11.88 1.18 6.15
CA VAL A 32 -10.72 0.29 6.08
C VAL A 32 -9.72 0.77 5.02
N VAL A 33 -10.19 1.22 3.86
CA VAL A 33 -9.32 1.76 2.81
C VAL A 33 -8.62 3.04 3.28
N VAL A 34 -9.34 3.97 3.93
CA VAL A 34 -8.75 5.19 4.49
C VAL A 34 -7.69 4.84 5.53
N ASP A 35 -7.99 3.96 6.48
CA ASP A 35 -7.06 3.56 7.54
C ASP A 35 -5.78 2.94 6.97
N ILE A 36 -5.91 2.04 5.99
CA ILE A 36 -4.76 1.44 5.30
C ILE A 36 -3.93 2.53 4.64
N LEU A 37 -4.53 3.38 3.80
CA LEU A 37 -3.78 4.39 3.03
C LEU A 37 -3.19 5.49 3.91
N SER A 38 -3.81 5.83 5.04
CA SER A 38 -3.27 6.77 6.03
C SER A 38 -2.17 6.16 6.88
N SER A 39 -2.20 4.85 7.15
CA SER A 39 -1.17 4.17 7.93
C SER A 39 0.13 3.95 7.14
N ILE A 40 0.01 3.83 5.81
CA ILE A 40 1.16 3.62 4.92
C ILE A 40 1.62 4.99 4.43
N ASN A 41 2.86 5.38 4.73
CA ASN A 41 3.40 6.71 4.46
C ASN A 41 3.67 6.98 2.95
N ILE A 42 2.63 6.96 2.12
CA ILE A 42 2.67 7.04 0.65
C ILE A 42 2.42 8.45 0.08
N GLY A 43 2.21 9.43 0.94
CA GLY A 43 1.81 10.80 0.56
C GLY A 43 0.30 11.00 0.62
N GLY A 44 -0.16 12.14 0.11
CA GLY A 44 -1.58 12.47 0.01
C GLY A 44 -2.32 11.56 -0.97
N PHE A 45 -3.56 11.25 -0.63
CA PHE A 45 -4.47 10.47 -1.46
C PHE A 45 -5.88 11.06 -1.45
N LEU A 46 -6.66 10.68 -2.45
CA LEU A 46 -8.07 11.02 -2.58
C LEU A 46 -8.83 9.80 -3.08
N ILE A 47 -9.99 9.52 -2.48
CA ILE A 47 -10.86 8.41 -2.87
C ILE A 47 -12.02 8.98 -3.69
N LYS A 48 -12.01 8.72 -5.00
CA LYS A 48 -13.16 8.99 -5.85
C LYS A 48 -14.25 7.97 -5.51
N VAL A 49 -15.48 8.44 -5.35
CA VAL A 49 -16.66 7.60 -5.12
C VAL A 49 -17.74 7.95 -6.12
N ASN A 50 -18.49 6.95 -6.57
CA ASN A 50 -19.67 7.11 -7.41
C ASN A 50 -20.63 5.94 -7.16
N HIS A 51 -21.75 5.90 -7.87
CA HIS A 51 -22.73 4.82 -7.78
C HIS A 51 -23.11 4.31 -9.17
N ARG A 52 -23.13 2.98 -9.33
CA ARG A 52 -23.51 2.31 -10.59
C ARG A 52 -24.85 2.78 -11.13
N LYS A 53 -25.85 2.95 -10.24
CA LYS A 53 -27.20 3.42 -10.60
C LYS A 53 -27.20 4.86 -11.15
N PHE A 54 -26.25 5.72 -10.75
CA PHE A 54 -26.12 7.05 -11.35
C PHE A 54 -25.61 6.97 -12.78
N LEU A 55 -24.67 6.07 -13.09
CA LEU A 55 -24.22 5.83 -14.46
C LEU A 55 -25.37 5.36 -15.36
N ASP A 56 -26.24 4.47 -14.85
CA ASP A 56 -27.46 4.08 -15.59
C ASP A 56 -28.39 5.27 -15.81
N SER A 57 -28.63 6.04 -14.75
CA SER A 57 -29.55 7.18 -14.78
C SER A 57 -29.09 8.28 -15.73
N MET A 58 -27.81 8.65 -15.72
CA MET A 58 -27.27 9.68 -16.61
C MET A 58 -27.34 9.26 -18.09
N ILE A 59 -27.13 7.98 -18.40
CA ILE A 59 -27.21 7.45 -19.77
C ILE A 59 -28.66 7.47 -20.25
N GLN A 60 -29.61 7.10 -19.40
CA GLN A 60 -31.04 7.18 -19.71
C GLN A 60 -31.50 8.62 -19.92
N LEU A 61 -31.14 9.53 -19.03
CA LEU A 61 -31.48 10.96 -19.13
C LEU A 61 -30.79 11.67 -20.30
N ALA A 62 -29.61 11.22 -20.71
CA ALA A 62 -28.96 11.67 -21.93
C ALA A 62 -29.69 11.22 -23.21
N GLY A 63 -30.65 10.29 -23.10
CA GLY A 63 -31.38 9.70 -24.23
C GLY A 63 -30.63 8.57 -24.92
N CYS A 64 -29.59 8.02 -24.29
CA CYS A 64 -28.79 6.94 -24.86
C CYS A 64 -29.47 5.58 -24.67
N GLU A 65 -29.28 4.68 -25.63
CA GLU A 65 -29.81 3.32 -25.55
C GLU A 65 -29.07 2.50 -24.50
N SER A 66 -29.80 1.77 -23.64
CA SER A 66 -29.20 0.94 -22.58
C SER A 66 -28.21 -0.11 -23.09
N ARG A 67 -28.37 -0.61 -24.33
CA ARG A 67 -27.42 -1.56 -24.94
C ARG A 67 -26.01 -0.97 -25.12
N LYS A 68 -25.88 0.36 -25.20
CA LYS A 68 -24.59 1.06 -25.33
C LYS A 68 -23.96 1.38 -23.98
N PHE A 69 -24.60 1.01 -22.86
CA PHE A 69 -24.15 1.33 -21.50
C PHE A 69 -22.64 1.09 -21.29
N LYS A 70 -22.18 -0.16 -21.48
CA LYS A 70 -20.77 -0.52 -21.27
C LYS A 70 -19.83 0.27 -22.18
N ALA A 71 -20.25 0.50 -23.43
CA ALA A 71 -19.45 1.22 -24.41
C ALA A 71 -19.31 2.71 -24.07
N ILE A 72 -20.37 3.35 -23.57
CA ILE A 72 -20.36 4.75 -23.13
C ILE A 72 -19.53 4.89 -21.86
N CYS A 73 -19.77 4.07 -20.85
CA CYS A 73 -19.00 4.10 -19.60
C CYS A 73 -17.51 3.82 -19.83
N SER A 74 -17.15 2.93 -20.77
CA SER A 74 -15.76 2.70 -21.15
C SER A 74 -15.08 3.93 -21.78
N SER A 75 -15.83 4.82 -22.43
CA SER A 75 -15.28 6.09 -22.94
C SER A 75 -15.20 7.14 -21.83
N ILE A 76 -16.22 7.21 -20.95
CA ILE A 76 -16.23 8.11 -19.79
C ILE A 76 -15.06 7.80 -18.82
N ASP A 77 -14.76 6.52 -18.58
CA ASP A 77 -13.66 6.07 -17.71
C ASP A 77 -12.28 6.60 -18.15
N LYS A 78 -12.14 7.01 -19.42
CA LYS A 78 -10.90 7.62 -19.95
C LYS A 78 -10.71 9.08 -19.57
N LEU A 79 -11.72 9.73 -18.98
CA LEU A 79 -11.59 11.10 -18.45
C LEU A 79 -10.57 11.21 -17.32
N ASP A 80 -10.09 10.07 -16.79
CA ASP A 80 -8.93 10.02 -15.90
C ASP A 80 -7.61 10.44 -16.56
N LYS A 81 -7.52 10.38 -17.91
CA LYS A 81 -6.29 10.57 -18.69
C LYS A 81 -6.47 11.46 -19.92
N GLU A 82 -7.68 11.53 -20.46
CA GLU A 82 -7.99 12.19 -21.71
C GLU A 82 -8.94 13.38 -21.46
N PRO A 83 -8.77 14.50 -22.17
CA PRO A 83 -9.71 15.60 -22.09
C PRO A 83 -11.07 15.21 -22.66
N TRP A 84 -12.13 15.90 -22.22
CA TRP A 84 -13.49 15.67 -22.72
C TRP A 84 -13.60 15.71 -24.26
N SER A 85 -12.83 16.56 -24.94
CA SER A 85 -12.84 16.63 -26.41
C SER A 85 -12.50 15.29 -27.08
N ALA A 86 -11.49 14.58 -26.57
CA ALA A 86 -11.11 13.27 -27.09
C ALA A 86 -12.17 12.21 -26.81
N VAL A 87 -12.73 12.20 -25.59
CA VAL A 87 -13.81 11.28 -25.20
C VAL A 87 -15.07 11.54 -26.02
N ARG A 88 -15.41 12.81 -26.26
CA ARG A 88 -16.55 13.23 -27.08
C ARG A 88 -16.39 12.77 -28.52
N ASP A 89 -15.20 12.92 -29.10
CA ASP A 89 -14.91 12.44 -30.46
C ASP A 89 -15.08 10.91 -30.58
N GLU A 90 -14.68 10.15 -29.56
CA GLU A 90 -14.93 8.71 -29.50
C GLU A 90 -16.43 8.38 -29.41
N LEU A 91 -17.16 9.06 -28.53
CA LEU A 91 -18.60 8.85 -28.34
C LEU A 91 -19.39 9.10 -29.63
N LEU A 92 -19.06 10.17 -30.36
CA LEU A 92 -19.68 10.51 -31.64
C LEU A 92 -19.28 9.51 -32.73
N ASN A 93 -17.99 9.38 -32.99
CA ASN A 93 -17.49 8.73 -34.21
C ASN A 93 -17.38 7.21 -34.11
N GLN A 94 -17.24 6.67 -32.89
CA GLN A 94 -17.04 5.23 -32.67
C GLN A 94 -18.23 4.57 -31.97
N LYS A 95 -18.90 5.29 -31.06
CA LYS A 95 -20.05 4.75 -30.32
C LYS A 95 -21.40 5.16 -30.91
N GLY A 96 -21.39 6.09 -31.88
CA GLY A 96 -22.57 6.52 -32.62
C GLY A 96 -23.59 7.22 -31.73
N LEU A 97 -23.14 8.08 -30.82
CA LEU A 97 -24.01 9.02 -30.10
C LEU A 97 -24.23 10.27 -30.94
N THR A 98 -25.32 10.99 -30.66
CA THR A 98 -25.56 12.31 -31.25
C THR A 98 -24.83 13.40 -30.46
N THR A 99 -24.65 14.57 -31.07
CA THR A 99 -24.15 15.76 -30.39
C THR A 99 -24.96 16.08 -29.13
N GLU A 100 -26.28 16.08 -29.22
CA GLU A 100 -27.17 16.36 -28.09
C GLU A 100 -26.96 15.37 -26.92
N MET A 101 -26.80 14.08 -27.21
CA MET A 101 -26.51 13.07 -26.19
C MET A 101 -25.17 13.34 -25.52
N CYS A 102 -24.13 13.67 -26.30
CA CYS A 102 -22.81 13.96 -25.75
C CYS A 102 -22.84 15.23 -24.88
N ASP A 103 -23.51 16.29 -25.33
CA ASP A 103 -23.62 17.55 -24.58
C ASP A 103 -24.40 17.36 -23.25
N LYS A 104 -25.37 16.43 -23.22
CA LYS A 104 -26.03 16.02 -21.96
C LYS A 104 -25.08 15.24 -21.05
N LEU A 105 -24.34 14.26 -21.58
CA LEU A 105 -23.36 13.49 -20.81
C LEU A 105 -22.25 14.37 -20.25
N GLU A 106 -21.81 15.40 -20.99
CA GLU A 106 -20.80 16.36 -20.53
C GLU A 106 -21.21 17.02 -19.21
N LYS A 107 -22.47 17.46 -19.12
CA LYS A 107 -23.01 18.09 -17.90
C LYS A 107 -22.96 17.15 -16.70
N PHE A 108 -23.20 15.85 -16.92
CA PHE A 108 -23.13 14.85 -15.87
C PHE A 108 -21.70 14.59 -15.40
N VAL A 109 -20.74 14.41 -16.31
CA VAL A 109 -19.35 14.11 -15.91
C VAL A 109 -18.65 15.30 -15.25
N GLN A 110 -19.22 16.50 -15.34
CA GLN A 110 -18.78 17.69 -14.61
C GLN A 110 -19.21 17.71 -13.13
N PHE A 111 -20.07 16.78 -12.69
CA PHE A 111 -20.34 16.59 -11.25
C PHE A 111 -19.18 15.87 -10.59
N LYS A 112 -18.20 16.67 -10.18
CA LYS A 112 -17.00 16.21 -9.50
C LYS A 112 -16.60 17.21 -8.43
N GLY A 113 -16.46 16.76 -7.19
CA GLY A 113 -16.04 17.64 -6.10
C GLY A 113 -16.24 17.05 -4.72
N SER A 114 -16.44 17.93 -3.74
CA SER A 114 -16.74 17.56 -2.36
C SER A 114 -18.07 16.79 -2.27
N PRO A 115 -18.16 15.71 -1.46
CA PRO A 115 -19.36 14.88 -1.39
C PRO A 115 -20.67 15.64 -1.14
N TRP A 116 -20.72 16.47 -0.09
CA TRP A 116 -21.93 17.23 0.27
C TRP A 116 -22.24 18.33 -0.73
N GLU A 117 -21.22 19.01 -1.25
CA GLU A 117 -21.40 20.05 -2.26
C GLU A 117 -22.05 19.48 -3.52
N MET A 118 -21.51 18.39 -4.04
CA MET A 118 -22.04 17.75 -5.25
C MET A 118 -23.42 17.15 -5.02
N LEU A 119 -23.67 16.51 -3.87
CA LEU A 119 -24.98 15.95 -3.56
C LEU A 119 -26.06 17.04 -3.44
N ASN A 120 -25.76 18.15 -2.79
CA ASN A 120 -26.69 19.28 -2.69
C ASN A 120 -26.93 19.91 -4.05
N ARG A 121 -25.88 20.10 -4.86
CA ARG A 121 -26.02 20.60 -6.23
C ARG A 121 -26.92 19.71 -7.09
N LEU A 122 -26.81 18.38 -7.01
CA LEU A 122 -27.71 17.45 -7.71
C LEU A 122 -29.18 17.63 -7.30
N LYS A 123 -29.43 17.88 -6.00
CA LYS A 123 -30.78 18.12 -5.45
C LYS A 123 -31.32 19.48 -5.90
N ASP A 124 -30.52 20.54 -5.79
CA ASP A 124 -30.91 21.91 -6.12
C ASP A 124 -31.16 22.10 -7.62
N GLU A 125 -30.30 21.52 -8.46
CA GLU A 125 -30.47 21.51 -9.93
C GLU A 125 -31.53 20.50 -10.40
N LYS A 126 -32.14 19.73 -9.48
CA LYS A 126 -33.19 18.76 -9.77
C LYS A 126 -32.80 17.76 -10.87
N VAL A 127 -31.53 17.37 -10.88
CA VAL A 127 -30.91 16.60 -11.98
C VAL A 127 -31.65 15.29 -12.26
N PHE A 128 -32.18 14.65 -11.21
CA PHE A 128 -32.88 13.37 -11.27
C PHE A 128 -34.38 13.48 -10.99
N GLU A 129 -34.97 14.68 -11.03
CA GLU A 129 -36.41 14.87 -10.78
C GLU A 129 -37.26 14.04 -11.76
N GLY A 130 -38.14 13.20 -11.22
CA GLY A 130 -38.97 12.28 -12.01
C GLY A 130 -38.24 11.02 -12.50
N HIS A 131 -36.98 10.83 -12.12
CA HIS A 131 -36.19 9.63 -12.44
C HIS A 131 -35.99 8.77 -11.18
N ALA A 132 -36.93 7.84 -10.94
CA ALA A 132 -37.02 7.06 -9.70
C ALA A 132 -35.70 6.41 -9.24
N LEU A 133 -34.94 5.81 -10.17
CA LEU A 133 -33.64 5.19 -9.86
C LEU A 133 -32.61 6.23 -9.39
N GLY A 134 -32.62 7.43 -9.97
CA GLY A 134 -31.70 8.50 -9.61
C GLY A 134 -32.05 9.10 -8.24
N GLU A 135 -33.35 9.31 -7.98
CA GLU A 135 -33.84 9.80 -6.69
C GLU A 135 -33.58 8.82 -5.54
N GLU A 136 -33.73 7.51 -5.78
CA GLU A 136 -33.35 6.47 -4.82
C GLU A 136 -31.84 6.52 -4.53
N THR A 137 -31.03 6.65 -5.58
CA THR A 137 -29.57 6.68 -5.46
C THR A 137 -29.06 7.92 -4.72
N ILE A 138 -29.75 9.07 -4.82
CA ILE A 138 -29.45 10.25 -4.00
C ILE A 138 -29.58 9.92 -2.51
N LYS A 139 -30.62 9.19 -2.10
CA LYS A 139 -30.84 8.81 -0.70
C LYS A 139 -29.79 7.83 -0.20
N GLU A 140 -29.38 6.89 -1.07
CA GLU A 140 -28.29 5.97 -0.82
C GLU A 140 -26.97 6.71 -0.55
N MET A 141 -26.59 7.65 -1.42
CA MET A 141 -25.36 8.43 -1.25
C MET A 141 -25.42 9.41 -0.07
N GLU A 142 -26.58 10.02 0.20
CA GLU A 142 -26.80 10.83 1.40
C GLU A 142 -26.51 10.05 2.68
N LEU A 143 -26.99 8.80 2.73
CA LEU A 143 -26.76 7.93 3.87
C LEU A 143 -25.27 7.55 3.99
N LEU A 144 -24.63 7.19 2.87
CA LEU A 144 -23.20 6.90 2.84
C LEU A 144 -22.38 8.09 3.35
N PHE A 145 -22.63 9.30 2.84
CA PHE A 145 -21.89 10.50 3.25
C PHE A 145 -22.14 10.85 4.71
N THR A 146 -23.35 10.63 5.22
CA THR A 146 -23.66 10.78 6.66
C THR A 146 -22.79 9.86 7.52
N TYR A 147 -22.61 8.59 7.10
CA TYR A 147 -21.76 7.65 7.83
C TYR A 147 -20.28 8.02 7.75
N LEU A 148 -19.77 8.33 6.56
CA LEU A 148 -18.37 8.73 6.37
C LEU A 148 -18.03 10.03 7.11
N ASP A 149 -18.98 10.97 7.22
CA ASP A 149 -18.84 12.19 8.01
C ASP A 149 -18.82 11.89 9.52
N SER A 150 -19.73 11.02 9.98
CA SER A 150 -19.77 10.56 11.37
C SER A 150 -18.51 9.80 11.79
N MET A 151 -17.87 9.10 10.85
CA MET A 151 -16.58 8.44 11.03
C MET A 151 -15.38 9.41 10.95
N GLY A 152 -15.60 10.69 10.58
CA GLY A 152 -14.55 11.70 10.48
C GLY A 152 -13.65 11.56 9.26
N ILE A 153 -14.05 10.79 8.24
CA ILE A 153 -13.21 10.46 7.07
C ILE A 153 -13.70 11.06 5.76
N LEU A 154 -14.86 11.75 5.74
CA LEU A 154 -15.48 12.26 4.52
C LEU A 154 -14.56 13.16 3.67
N ASN A 155 -13.66 13.92 4.30
CA ASN A 155 -12.72 14.81 3.62
C ASN A 155 -11.70 14.09 2.73
N ASN A 156 -11.57 12.76 2.86
CA ASN A 156 -10.72 11.95 1.99
C ASN A 156 -11.41 11.57 0.67
N PHE A 157 -12.67 11.98 0.46
CA PHE A 157 -13.48 11.55 -0.68
C PHE A 157 -13.78 12.67 -1.66
N SER A 158 -13.89 12.31 -2.93
CA SER A 158 -14.49 13.14 -3.98
C SER A 158 -15.62 12.38 -4.64
N PHE A 159 -16.81 12.98 -4.68
CA PHE A 159 -17.92 12.44 -5.44
C PHE A 159 -17.71 12.79 -6.92
N ASP A 160 -17.49 11.81 -7.78
CA ASP A 160 -17.00 11.99 -9.16
C ASP A 160 -17.81 11.14 -10.16
N PHE A 161 -18.66 11.78 -10.96
CA PHE A 161 -19.49 11.11 -11.98
C PHE A 161 -18.69 10.57 -13.17
N SER A 162 -17.43 10.97 -13.34
CA SER A 162 -16.54 10.41 -14.35
C SER A 162 -15.99 9.03 -13.95
N LEU A 163 -16.12 8.63 -12.68
CA LEU A 163 -15.72 7.31 -12.22
C LEU A 163 -16.69 6.25 -12.76
N ALA A 164 -16.24 5.45 -13.73
CA ALA A 164 -17.05 4.44 -14.41
C ALA A 164 -16.32 3.07 -14.51
N ARG A 165 -15.86 2.55 -13.36
CA ARG A 165 -15.10 1.29 -13.23
C ARG A 165 -16.00 0.06 -13.01
N GLY A 166 -15.46 -1.13 -13.35
CA GLY A 166 -16.03 -2.44 -12.97
C GLY A 166 -17.46 -2.70 -13.45
N LEU A 167 -17.72 -2.34 -14.71
CA LEU A 167 -19.04 -2.34 -15.37
C LEU A 167 -19.68 -3.72 -15.52
N ASP A 168 -18.95 -4.80 -15.22
CA ASP A 168 -19.40 -6.17 -15.41
C ASP A 168 -20.16 -6.71 -14.20
N TYR A 169 -19.81 -6.29 -12.98
CA TYR A 169 -20.35 -6.91 -11.77
C TYR A 169 -20.75 -5.95 -10.64
N TYR A 170 -20.32 -4.67 -10.66
CA TYR A 170 -20.80 -3.72 -9.65
C TYR A 170 -22.27 -3.35 -9.87
N THR A 171 -23.02 -3.30 -8.77
CA THR A 171 -24.46 -3.00 -8.69
C THR A 171 -24.75 -1.75 -7.87
N GLY A 172 -23.81 -1.30 -7.04
CA GLY A 172 -24.00 -0.17 -6.11
C GLY A 172 -22.86 0.84 -6.12
N VAL A 173 -22.40 1.24 -4.93
CA VAL A 173 -21.24 2.13 -4.75
C VAL A 173 -20.03 1.57 -5.49
N ILE A 174 -19.26 2.45 -6.11
CA ILE A 174 -17.95 2.17 -6.70
C ILE A 174 -16.96 3.20 -6.20
N TYR A 175 -15.72 2.81 -5.99
CA TYR A 175 -14.67 3.73 -5.58
C TYR A 175 -13.33 3.44 -6.24
N GLU A 176 -12.49 4.48 -6.29
CA GLU A 176 -11.11 4.42 -6.76
C GLU A 176 -10.26 5.40 -5.95
N ALA A 177 -9.25 4.89 -5.24
CA ALA A 177 -8.25 5.69 -4.56
C ALA A 177 -7.10 6.04 -5.51
N VAL A 178 -6.68 7.31 -5.49
CA VAL A 178 -5.57 7.85 -6.27
C VAL A 178 -4.66 8.69 -5.38
N LEU A 179 -3.39 8.83 -5.78
CA LEU A 179 -2.45 9.75 -5.11
C LEU A 179 -2.68 11.18 -5.59
N THR A 180 -2.53 12.15 -4.69
CA THR A 180 -2.69 13.58 -5.01
C THR A 180 -1.37 14.29 -5.28
N ASP A 181 -0.28 13.78 -4.71
CA ASP A 181 0.99 14.52 -4.64
C ASP A 181 1.95 14.15 -5.78
N THR A 182 1.46 13.46 -6.82
CA THR A 182 2.30 12.94 -7.90
C THR A 182 1.57 13.02 -9.23
N ASP A 183 2.31 13.28 -10.31
CA ASP A 183 1.81 13.14 -11.69
C ASP A 183 1.63 11.67 -12.11
N ARG A 184 1.85 10.71 -11.18
CA ARG A 184 1.73 9.27 -11.49
C ARG A 184 0.26 8.92 -11.64
N VAL A 185 -0.10 8.61 -12.87
CA VAL A 185 -1.44 8.18 -13.22
C VAL A 185 -1.72 6.76 -12.71
N GLY A 186 -2.84 6.60 -11.99
CA GLY A 186 -3.53 5.32 -11.78
C GLY A 186 -3.86 5.00 -10.32
N SER A 187 -4.83 4.10 -10.17
CA SER A 187 -5.39 3.69 -8.89
C SER A 187 -4.39 2.95 -7.99
N ILE A 188 -4.45 3.23 -6.68
CA ILE A 188 -3.80 2.48 -5.59
C ILE A 188 -4.78 1.59 -4.82
N SER A 189 -6.09 1.77 -5.01
CA SER A 189 -7.15 0.89 -4.53
C SER A 189 -8.43 1.10 -5.33
N GLY A 190 -9.22 0.05 -5.50
CA GLY A 190 -10.55 0.17 -6.09
C GLY A 190 -11.46 -0.95 -5.62
N GLY A 191 -12.75 -0.70 -5.68
CA GLY A 191 -13.76 -1.62 -5.16
C GLY A 191 -15.17 -1.09 -5.37
N GLY A 192 -16.14 -1.79 -4.78
CA GLY A 192 -17.54 -1.43 -4.85
C GLY A 192 -18.48 -2.55 -4.42
N ARG A 193 -19.78 -2.28 -4.52
CA ARG A 193 -20.86 -3.21 -4.21
C ARG A 193 -21.24 -4.05 -5.43
N TYR A 194 -21.38 -5.36 -5.27
CA TYR A 194 -21.59 -6.35 -6.34
C TYR A 194 -22.59 -7.46 -5.97
N ASP A 195 -23.84 -7.09 -5.67
CA ASP A 195 -24.82 -8.00 -5.07
C ASP A 195 -25.18 -9.23 -5.93
N GLY A 196 -24.99 -9.16 -7.25
CA GLY A 196 -25.33 -10.24 -8.17
C GLY A 196 -24.30 -11.36 -8.30
N LEU A 197 -23.04 -11.12 -7.93
CA LEU A 197 -21.93 -11.99 -8.32
C LEU A 197 -22.00 -13.38 -7.65
N ILE A 198 -22.19 -13.42 -6.34
CA ILE A 198 -22.31 -14.68 -5.59
C ILE A 198 -23.59 -15.43 -6.00
N GLY A 199 -24.64 -14.72 -6.37
CA GLY A 199 -25.90 -15.30 -6.83
C GLY A 199 -25.76 -16.12 -8.11
N MET A 200 -24.83 -15.75 -9.00
CA MET A 200 -24.56 -16.50 -10.24
C MET A 200 -24.07 -17.94 -9.98
N PHE A 201 -23.45 -18.19 -8.82
CA PHE A 201 -22.90 -19.50 -8.45
C PHE A 201 -23.73 -20.24 -7.40
N SER A 202 -24.26 -19.50 -6.43
CA SER A 202 -24.96 -20.08 -5.26
C SER A 202 -26.48 -20.22 -5.44
N GLY A 203 -27.06 -19.49 -6.41
CA GLY A 203 -28.52 -19.37 -6.55
C GLY A 203 -29.20 -18.53 -5.46
N LYS A 204 -28.42 -17.94 -4.54
CA LYS A 204 -28.92 -17.08 -3.46
C LYS A 204 -28.46 -15.65 -3.68
N ASN A 205 -29.34 -14.68 -3.45
CA ASN A 205 -28.95 -13.28 -3.44
C ASN A 205 -28.16 -12.99 -2.15
N ILE A 206 -26.85 -12.79 -2.27
CA ILE A 206 -25.94 -12.49 -1.16
C ILE A 206 -25.30 -11.14 -1.48
N PRO A 207 -25.87 -10.03 -0.97
CA PRO A 207 -25.32 -8.70 -1.14
C PRO A 207 -23.88 -8.66 -0.66
N SER A 208 -23.01 -8.03 -1.43
CA SER A 208 -21.57 -8.06 -1.18
C SER A 208 -20.96 -6.73 -1.58
N VAL A 209 -20.03 -6.25 -0.77
CA VAL A 209 -19.22 -5.07 -1.06
C VAL A 209 -17.79 -5.34 -0.63
N GLY A 210 -16.84 -4.91 -1.44
CA GLY A 210 -15.44 -5.12 -1.15
C GLY A 210 -14.56 -4.41 -2.14
N GLY A 211 -13.27 -4.57 -1.95
CA GLY A 211 -12.28 -3.93 -2.80
C GLY A 211 -10.88 -4.43 -2.54
N SER A 212 -9.96 -3.96 -3.37
CA SER A 212 -8.59 -4.43 -3.41
C SER A 212 -7.63 -3.26 -3.21
N ILE A 213 -6.54 -3.50 -2.47
CA ILE A 213 -5.39 -2.62 -2.41
C ILE A 213 -4.39 -3.01 -3.50
N GLY A 214 -3.99 -2.05 -4.33
CA GLY A 214 -2.99 -2.20 -5.38
C GLY A 214 -1.57 -2.28 -4.83
N ILE A 215 -1.24 -3.37 -4.15
CA ILE A 215 0.01 -3.55 -3.40
C ILE A 215 1.25 -3.27 -4.26
N GLU A 216 1.31 -3.75 -5.49
CA GLU A 216 2.48 -3.57 -6.37
C GLU A 216 2.84 -2.09 -6.53
N ARG A 217 1.84 -1.22 -6.66
CA ARG A 217 2.05 0.22 -6.80
C ARG A 217 2.55 0.82 -5.50
N ILE A 218 1.98 0.40 -4.37
CA ILE A 218 2.39 0.83 -3.03
C ILE A 218 3.84 0.43 -2.77
N PHE A 219 4.24 -0.81 -3.07
CA PHE A 219 5.61 -1.27 -2.92
C PHE A 219 6.59 -0.46 -3.75
N ASN A 220 6.28 -0.14 -5.01
CA ASN A 220 7.16 0.70 -5.82
C ASN A 220 7.35 2.10 -5.22
N ILE A 221 6.29 2.70 -4.64
CA ILE A 221 6.37 4.01 -3.99
C ILE A 221 7.21 3.94 -2.71
N LEU A 222 6.95 2.93 -1.88
CA LEU A 222 7.70 2.73 -0.64
C LEU A 222 9.16 2.40 -0.89
N GLU A 223 9.46 1.54 -1.87
CA GLU A 223 10.84 1.17 -2.21
C GLU A 223 11.64 2.38 -2.69
N GLU A 224 11.05 3.25 -3.52
CA GLU A 224 11.71 4.50 -3.93
C GLU A 224 11.97 5.44 -2.75
N LYS A 225 11.00 5.56 -1.83
CA LYS A 225 11.12 6.39 -0.64
C LYS A 225 12.19 5.86 0.33
N GLU A 226 12.20 4.57 0.56
CA GLU A 226 13.20 3.91 1.40
C GLU A 226 14.59 4.01 0.78
N LYS A 227 14.74 3.77 -0.53
CA LYS A 227 16.02 3.96 -1.25
C LYS A 227 16.53 5.40 -1.18
N ALA A 228 15.63 6.39 -1.10
CA ALA A 228 16.00 7.78 -0.89
C ALA A 228 16.42 8.07 0.57
N ALA A 229 15.84 7.36 1.54
CA ALA A 229 16.13 7.52 2.97
C ALA A 229 17.38 6.75 3.42
N GLY A 230 17.77 5.67 2.76
CA GLY A 230 18.93 4.84 3.11
C GLY A 230 18.93 3.49 2.41
N GLU A 231 19.71 2.55 2.93
CA GLU A 231 19.65 1.15 2.47
C GLU A 231 18.70 0.32 3.35
N VAL A 232 17.85 -0.47 2.69
CA VAL A 232 16.99 -1.46 3.34
C VAL A 232 17.78 -2.75 3.51
N ARG A 233 17.91 -3.23 4.75
CA ARG A 233 18.60 -4.50 5.03
C ARG A 233 17.79 -5.68 4.50
N ALA A 234 18.46 -6.62 3.86
CA ALA A 234 17.89 -7.90 3.46
C ALA A 234 17.88 -8.95 4.60
N THR A 235 18.50 -8.64 5.74
CA THR A 235 18.64 -9.54 6.89
C THR A 235 18.32 -8.82 8.20
N GLU A 236 17.95 -9.59 9.22
CA GLU A 236 17.65 -9.08 10.56
C GLU A 236 18.73 -9.45 11.58
N THR A 237 19.91 -9.87 11.12
CA THR A 237 21.01 -10.31 11.98
C THR A 237 21.50 -9.17 12.86
N GLN A 238 21.56 -9.44 14.17
CA GLN A 238 21.85 -8.47 15.23
C GLN A 238 23.34 -8.48 15.61
N ILE A 239 23.98 -9.64 15.55
CA ILE A 239 25.38 -9.79 15.94
C ILE A 239 26.11 -10.84 15.10
N LEU A 240 27.30 -10.49 14.62
CA LEU A 240 28.21 -11.41 13.95
C LEU A 240 29.25 -11.92 14.95
N VAL A 241 29.31 -13.23 15.15
CA VAL A 241 30.30 -13.87 16.02
C VAL A 241 31.55 -14.18 15.20
N SER A 242 32.69 -13.69 15.64
CA SER A 242 34.00 -13.89 15.02
C SER A 242 35.07 -14.18 16.08
N SER A 243 36.25 -14.60 15.63
CA SER A 243 37.34 -14.99 16.52
C SER A 243 38.70 -14.55 15.96
N LEU A 244 39.60 -14.11 16.85
CA LEU A 244 40.98 -13.75 16.54
C LEU A 244 41.92 -14.83 17.07
N GLY A 245 42.53 -15.60 16.16
CA GLY A 245 43.44 -16.68 16.52
C GLY A 245 43.10 -17.98 15.80
N LYS A 246 43.74 -19.07 16.22
CA LYS A 246 43.52 -20.41 15.68
C LYS A 246 42.77 -21.27 16.68
N ASN A 247 42.08 -22.31 16.22
CA ASN A 247 41.40 -23.30 17.06
C ASN A 247 40.26 -22.75 17.95
N LEU A 248 39.73 -21.57 17.63
CA LEU A 248 38.62 -20.94 18.38
C LEU A 248 37.23 -21.28 17.81
N THR A 249 37.14 -22.09 16.74
CA THR A 249 35.87 -22.48 16.12
C THR A 249 34.89 -23.06 17.12
N SER A 250 35.34 -23.96 18.01
CA SER A 250 34.48 -24.57 19.04
C SER A 250 33.85 -23.53 19.96
N LYS A 251 34.66 -22.59 20.47
CA LYS A 251 34.19 -21.48 21.32
C LYS A 251 33.25 -20.53 20.56
N ARG A 252 33.54 -20.27 19.29
CA ARG A 252 32.65 -19.47 18.42
C ARG A 252 31.28 -20.11 18.28
N MET A 253 31.23 -21.42 18.04
CA MET A 253 29.97 -22.17 17.95
C MET A 253 29.23 -22.25 19.30
N GLU A 254 29.94 -22.35 20.41
CA GLU A 254 29.38 -22.32 21.76
C GLU A 254 28.62 -21.00 22.02
N PHE A 255 29.26 -19.85 21.85
CA PHE A 255 28.62 -18.54 22.06
C PHE A 255 27.53 -18.25 21.03
N LEU A 256 27.74 -18.64 19.76
CA LEU A 256 26.71 -18.54 18.73
C LEU A 256 25.44 -19.31 19.15
N SER A 257 25.59 -20.54 19.66
CA SER A 257 24.47 -21.34 20.16
C SER A 257 23.81 -20.71 21.39
N MET A 258 24.58 -20.13 22.30
CA MET A 258 24.03 -19.40 23.46
C MET A 258 23.15 -18.23 23.02
N LEU A 259 23.61 -17.44 22.04
CA LEU A 259 22.85 -16.31 21.50
C LEU A 259 21.56 -16.79 20.82
N TRP A 260 21.61 -17.85 20.00
CA TRP A 260 20.42 -18.44 19.39
C TRP A 260 19.41 -18.96 20.42
N LYS A 261 19.87 -19.65 21.48
CA LYS A 261 19.01 -20.12 22.56
C LYS A 261 18.32 -18.98 23.33
N ALA A 262 18.92 -17.79 23.32
CA ALA A 262 18.35 -16.58 23.88
C ALA A 262 17.45 -15.80 22.89
N GLY A 263 17.21 -16.33 21.69
CA GLY A 263 16.40 -15.68 20.64
C GLY A 263 17.10 -14.53 19.92
N ILE A 264 18.43 -14.39 20.09
CA ILE A 264 19.23 -13.37 19.42
C ILE A 264 19.59 -13.85 18.01
N LYS A 265 19.34 -13.00 17.01
CA LYS A 265 19.63 -13.27 15.60
C LYS A 265 21.13 -13.12 15.36
N ALA A 266 21.86 -14.21 15.47
CA ALA A 266 23.31 -14.23 15.37
C ALA A 266 23.80 -15.06 14.17
N GLU A 267 24.95 -14.69 13.61
CA GLU A 267 25.61 -15.43 12.52
C GLU A 267 27.11 -15.58 12.79
N THR A 268 27.77 -16.45 12.03
CA THR A 268 29.23 -16.55 11.94
C THR A 268 29.63 -16.80 10.50
N LEU A 269 30.83 -16.39 10.11
CA LEU A 269 31.43 -16.88 8.87
C LEU A 269 31.76 -18.38 9.01
N TYR A 270 31.44 -19.17 7.99
CA TYR A 270 31.70 -20.62 7.95
C TYR A 270 33.13 -20.94 7.51
N VAL A 271 34.09 -20.44 8.27
CA VAL A 271 35.53 -20.70 8.08
C VAL A 271 36.17 -20.91 9.45
N ASP A 272 37.20 -21.74 9.56
CA ASP A 272 37.82 -22.00 10.87
C ASP A 272 38.38 -20.74 11.51
N ASN A 273 39.14 -19.97 10.73
CA ASN A 273 39.84 -18.77 11.18
C ASN A 273 39.38 -17.55 10.36
N PRO A 274 38.25 -16.91 10.73
CA PRO A 274 37.72 -15.77 10.01
C PRO A 274 38.69 -14.60 10.08
N ARG A 275 39.07 -14.07 8.91
CA ARG A 275 39.89 -12.87 8.85
C ARG A 275 39.10 -11.66 9.34
N THR A 276 39.77 -10.76 10.04
CA THR A 276 39.18 -9.52 10.56
C THR A 276 38.59 -8.68 9.42
N ASP A 277 39.36 -8.40 8.36
CA ASP A 277 38.89 -7.61 7.22
C ASP A 277 37.61 -8.18 6.60
N LYS A 278 37.52 -9.51 6.46
CA LYS A 278 36.34 -10.21 5.93
C LYS A 278 35.14 -10.18 6.87
N THR A 279 35.37 -10.30 8.17
CA THR A 279 34.34 -10.18 9.21
C THR A 279 33.70 -8.80 9.17
N PHE A 280 34.52 -7.75 9.20
CA PHE A 280 34.03 -6.37 9.15
C PHE A 280 33.32 -6.09 7.82
N SER A 281 33.90 -6.52 6.70
CA SER A 281 33.26 -6.33 5.38
C SER A 281 31.88 -6.99 5.34
N TYR A 282 31.76 -8.23 5.80
CA TYR A 282 30.47 -8.93 5.87
C TYR A 282 29.45 -8.23 6.77
N ALA A 283 29.89 -7.75 7.94
CA ALA A 283 29.02 -7.01 8.85
C ALA A 283 28.52 -5.70 8.23
N PHE A 284 29.39 -4.93 7.57
CA PHE A 284 29.02 -3.70 6.88
C PHE A 284 28.10 -3.96 5.70
N ASP A 285 28.44 -4.92 4.83
CA ASP A 285 27.67 -5.24 3.63
C ASP A 285 26.24 -5.74 3.95
N ASN A 286 26.03 -6.31 5.14
CA ASN A 286 24.73 -6.80 5.61
C ASN A 286 24.07 -5.90 6.67
N GLY A 287 24.68 -4.77 7.03
CA GLY A 287 24.19 -3.83 8.04
C GLY A 287 24.09 -4.41 9.45
N ILE A 288 24.92 -5.39 9.81
CA ILE A 288 24.94 -6.04 11.13
C ILE A 288 25.58 -5.08 12.15
N PRO A 289 24.87 -4.66 13.22
CA PRO A 289 25.33 -3.57 14.07
C PRO A 289 26.41 -3.98 15.09
N LEU A 290 26.48 -5.26 15.48
CA LEU A 290 27.39 -5.75 16.51
C LEU A 290 28.31 -6.86 15.99
N ILE A 291 29.56 -6.89 16.49
CA ILE A 291 30.49 -8.01 16.29
C ILE A 291 30.97 -8.51 17.65
N LEU A 292 30.72 -9.79 17.97
CA LEU A 292 31.37 -10.47 19.09
C LEU A 292 32.74 -10.99 18.62
N ILE A 293 33.82 -10.55 19.28
CA ILE A 293 35.20 -10.94 18.95
C ILE A 293 35.73 -11.82 20.08
N ILE A 294 36.00 -13.08 19.75
CA ILE A 294 36.55 -14.07 20.68
C ILE A 294 38.06 -14.13 20.48
N GLY A 295 38.83 -13.72 21.49
CA GLY A 295 40.29 -13.86 21.51
C GLY A 295 40.75 -14.79 22.63
N GLU A 296 41.94 -15.37 22.48
CA GLU A 296 42.50 -16.31 23.47
C GLU A 296 42.72 -15.66 24.84
N GLN A 297 43.18 -14.40 24.86
CA GLN A 297 43.45 -13.66 26.09
C GLN A 297 42.16 -13.31 26.83
N GLU A 298 41.16 -12.77 26.13
CA GLU A 298 39.86 -12.45 26.72
C GLU A 298 39.20 -13.73 27.26
N LEU A 299 39.35 -14.85 26.55
CA LEU A 299 38.86 -16.13 27.03
C LEU A 299 39.53 -16.56 28.34
N ALA A 300 40.86 -16.43 28.43
CA ALA A 300 41.62 -16.74 29.64
C ALA A 300 41.22 -15.84 30.82
N ASP A 301 40.87 -14.58 30.55
CA ASP A 301 40.46 -13.58 31.54
C ASP A 301 38.97 -13.69 31.93
N GLY A 302 38.22 -14.65 31.40
CA GLY A 302 36.80 -14.83 31.70
C GLY A 302 35.87 -13.80 31.04
N ASN A 303 36.37 -13.07 30.03
CA ASN A 303 35.70 -11.93 29.40
C ASN A 303 35.41 -12.17 27.91
N LEU A 304 34.54 -11.32 27.35
CA LEU A 304 34.25 -11.24 25.92
C LEU A 304 34.27 -9.78 25.48
N LYS A 305 34.55 -9.58 24.18
CA LYS A 305 34.52 -8.27 23.54
C LYS A 305 33.40 -8.19 22.52
N VAL A 306 32.55 -7.17 22.63
CA VAL A 306 31.57 -6.82 21.60
C VAL A 306 31.86 -5.43 21.08
N ARG A 307 32.00 -5.32 19.76
CA ARG A 307 32.15 -4.06 19.07
C ARG A 307 30.81 -3.61 18.49
N ALA A 308 30.38 -2.41 18.86
CA ALA A 308 29.26 -1.72 18.25
C ALA A 308 29.76 -0.90 17.06
N LEU A 309 29.34 -1.27 15.84
CA LEU A 309 29.83 -0.63 14.62
C LEU A 309 29.27 0.78 14.43
N ASN A 310 28.04 1.03 14.91
CA ASN A 310 27.37 2.33 14.77
C ASN A 310 28.00 3.40 15.69
N GLU A 311 28.51 2.99 16.86
CA GLU A 311 29.15 3.86 17.85
C GLU A 311 30.68 3.91 17.72
N GLU A 312 31.25 3.07 16.86
CA GLU A 312 32.70 2.79 16.78
C GLU A 312 33.33 2.41 18.15
N LYS A 313 32.55 1.83 19.06
CA LYS A 313 32.94 1.53 20.44
C LYS A 313 33.05 0.04 20.72
N GLU A 314 33.98 -0.33 21.60
CA GLU A 314 34.18 -1.70 22.08
C GLU A 314 33.78 -1.82 23.56
N TYR A 315 33.07 -2.89 23.88
CA TYR A 315 32.59 -3.22 25.22
C TYR A 315 33.21 -4.56 25.64
N THR A 316 33.72 -4.60 26.88
CA THR A 316 34.26 -5.81 27.49
C THR A 316 33.44 -6.16 28.72
N PHE A 317 32.99 -7.41 28.82
CA PHE A 317 32.18 -7.88 29.95
C PHE A 317 32.42 -9.37 30.23
N PRO A 318 32.05 -9.87 31.42
CA PRO A 318 32.18 -11.29 31.76
C PRO A 318 31.38 -12.19 30.81
N MET A 319 31.92 -13.38 30.48
CA MET A 319 31.24 -14.36 29.62
C MET A 319 29.84 -14.73 30.13
N SER A 320 29.65 -14.76 31.46
CA SER A 320 28.37 -15.08 32.11
C SER A 320 27.26 -14.07 31.77
N GLU A 321 27.62 -12.85 31.38
CA GLU A 321 26.69 -11.77 31.09
C GLU A 321 26.43 -11.57 29.60
N LEU A 322 26.97 -12.44 28.72
CA LEU A 322 26.93 -12.26 27.27
C LEU A 322 25.52 -11.93 26.74
N VAL A 323 24.51 -12.71 27.15
CA VAL A 323 23.15 -12.55 26.65
C VAL A 323 22.54 -11.23 27.10
N GLU A 324 22.68 -10.89 28.38
CA GLU A 324 22.12 -9.67 28.97
C GLU A 324 22.76 -8.42 28.33
N GLN A 325 24.09 -8.41 28.21
CA GLN A 325 24.83 -7.28 27.64
C GLN A 325 24.51 -7.11 26.15
N VAL A 326 24.46 -8.19 25.36
CA VAL A 326 24.09 -8.12 23.94
C VAL A 326 22.65 -7.64 23.77
N GLN A 327 21.71 -8.09 24.60
CA GLN A 327 20.32 -7.59 24.58
C GLN A 327 20.24 -6.09 24.91
N GLY A 328 21.03 -5.63 25.88
CA GLY A 328 21.18 -4.21 26.19
C GLY A 328 21.71 -3.41 25.00
N LEU A 329 22.78 -3.88 24.38
CA LEU A 329 23.41 -3.23 23.22
C LEU A 329 22.49 -3.22 21.99
N ILE A 330 21.72 -4.27 21.74
CA ILE A 330 20.74 -4.32 20.64
C ILE A 330 19.69 -3.20 20.78
N LYS A 331 19.26 -2.90 22.01
CA LYS A 331 18.29 -1.82 22.26
C LYS A 331 18.88 -0.43 22.01
N SER A 332 20.17 -0.24 22.33
CA SER A 332 20.86 1.05 22.14
C SER A 332 21.42 1.24 20.72
N ASN A 333 21.63 0.14 19.98
CA ASN A 333 22.18 0.14 18.63
C ASN A 333 21.14 -0.44 17.65
N PRO A 334 20.12 0.34 17.28
CA PRO A 334 19.15 -0.10 16.30
C PRO A 334 19.83 -0.44 14.97
N MET A 335 19.30 -1.44 14.28
CA MET A 335 19.82 -1.93 13.01
C MET A 335 19.83 -0.80 11.96
N LEU A 336 21.00 -0.30 11.56
CA LEU A 336 21.19 0.58 10.39
C LEU A 336 22.68 0.86 10.14
N LEU A 337 23.23 0.39 9.01
CA LEU A 337 24.42 0.92 8.29
C LEU A 337 24.27 0.48 6.82
N PRO A 338 24.37 1.33 5.76
CA PRO A 338 25.46 2.31 5.48
C PRO A 338 25.00 3.66 4.82
N LYS A 339 25.82 4.74 4.74
CA LYS A 339 26.85 5.04 3.70
C LYS A 339 28.04 5.85 4.26
N GLU A 340 29.23 5.36 3.89
CA GLU A 340 30.59 5.92 4.04
C GLU A 340 31.24 5.90 5.44
N LYS A 341 31.94 4.78 5.73
CA LYS A 341 33.40 4.71 5.91
C LYS A 341 33.81 3.24 5.94
N LYS A 342 34.16 2.67 4.77
CA LYS A 342 35.14 1.57 4.79
C LYS A 342 36.37 2.14 5.52
N PRO A 343 36.93 1.46 6.54
CA PRO A 343 38.24 1.85 7.04
C PRO A 343 39.17 1.92 5.84
N LYS A 344 39.75 3.09 5.56
CA LYS A 344 40.83 3.17 4.59
C LYS A 344 41.86 2.16 5.04
N GLU A 345 42.18 1.18 4.20
CA GLU A 345 43.33 0.33 4.42
C GLU A 345 44.51 1.26 4.66
N GLU A 346 45.04 1.26 5.89
CA GLU A 346 46.32 1.87 6.18
C GLU A 346 47.34 1.13 5.32
N LYS A 347 47.68 1.75 4.19
CA LYS A 347 48.89 1.40 3.45
C LYS A 347 50.04 1.63 4.42
N LYS A 348 50.54 0.54 5.00
CA LYS A 348 51.86 0.53 5.63
C LYS A 348 52.87 0.90 4.56
N GLU A 349 53.54 2.02 4.77
CA GLU A 349 54.71 2.47 4.01
C GLU A 349 55.85 1.44 4.05
#